data_AF-A0A6J4NXW4-F1
#
_entry.id   AF-A0A6J4NXW4-F1
#
_cell.length_a   1.000
_cell.length_b   1.000
_cell.length_c   1.000
_cell.angle_alpha   90.00
_cell.angle_beta   90.00
_cell.angle_gamma   90.00
#
_symmetry.space_group_name_H-M   'P 1'
#
loop_
_entity.id
_entity.type
_entity.pdbx_description
1 polymer ?
#
loop_
_entity_poly.entity_id
_entity_poly.type
_entity_poly.pdbx_seq_one_letter_code
_entity_poly.pdbx_strand_id
1 'polypeptide(L)'
;MRVVLGVGALMVAILALTACGGGGSEQEQAKAQEQTEARPLPEDPKALDPGEYHSTEFQPSFSFRVGKGWRTSSYFPQLSDRLGITRGEEGDAPTLVFRNLQEVFEYAKNDTLEVEKAPEDMVGWLRQHPYLETEKPGSATVGGVKGVRFDYTVSGDAPYDKINLFRYTDGTEGVPGTDRSTGRSSWRT
;
A
#
# COMPACT_ATOMS: atom_id res chain seq x y z
N MET A 1 -54.04 60.54 32.11
CA MET A 1 -53.00 61.46 32.62
C MET A 1 -51.66 61.06 32.00
N ARG A 2 -51.00 62.01 31.30
CA ARG A 2 -49.55 62.09 30.95
C ARG A 2 -49.00 60.94 30.07
N VAL A 3 -48.83 61.11 28.75
CA VAL A 3 -47.64 61.67 28.02
C VAL A 3 -46.36 60.90 28.42
N VAL A 4 -45.66 60.22 27.50
CA VAL A 4 -44.53 60.79 26.74
C VAL A 4 -44.33 60.07 25.39
N LEU A 5 -44.13 60.89 24.35
CA LEU A 5 -43.65 60.56 23.01
C LEU A 5 -42.19 60.06 23.02
N GLY A 6 -41.89 59.09 22.16
CA GLY A 6 -40.54 58.87 21.62
C GLY A 6 -40.62 58.77 20.10
N VAL A 7 -40.36 59.88 19.41
CA VAL A 7 -40.19 59.95 17.95
C VAL A 7 -38.70 59.77 17.62
N GLY A 8 -38.44 58.92 16.64
CA GLY A 8 -37.19 58.79 15.88
C GLY A 8 -37.34 57.57 14.97
N ALA A 9 -37.81 57.63 13.72
CA ALA A 9 -37.23 58.30 12.54
C ALA A 9 -35.72 58.03 12.46
N LEU A 10 -35.10 57.47 11.41
CA LEU A 10 -35.41 57.13 10.02
C LEU A 10 -34.13 56.41 9.49
N MET A 11 -34.20 55.74 8.33
CA MET A 11 -33.11 55.21 7.46
C MET A 11 -33.13 53.66 7.39
N VAL A 12 -33.92 53.03 6.51
CA VAL A 12 -33.76 52.89 5.03
C VAL A 12 -32.44 52.24 4.63
N ALA A 13 -32.51 50.98 4.20
CA ALA A 13 -31.76 50.44 3.08
C ALA A 13 -32.56 49.30 2.45
N ILE A 14 -33.34 49.63 1.43
CA ILE A 14 -33.84 48.70 0.42
C ILE A 14 -32.67 48.46 -0.54
N LEU A 15 -32.37 47.22 -0.91
CA LEU A 15 -31.88 46.90 -2.25
C LEU A 15 -32.27 45.47 -2.61
N ALA A 16 -33.09 45.40 -3.64
CA ALA A 16 -33.61 44.19 -4.25
C ALA A 16 -32.78 43.83 -5.50
N LEU A 17 -32.99 42.59 -5.94
CA LEU A 17 -32.91 42.06 -7.30
C LEU A 17 -31.62 41.41 -7.83
N THR A 18 -31.90 40.29 -8.52
CA THR A 18 -31.30 39.76 -9.76
C THR A 18 -30.09 38.83 -9.72
N ALA A 19 -30.42 37.54 -9.94
CA ALA A 19 -30.06 36.73 -11.12
C ALA A 19 -28.63 36.21 -11.32
N CYS A 20 -28.56 35.10 -12.07
CA CYS A 20 -27.37 34.32 -12.51
C CYS A 20 -26.78 33.43 -11.41
N GLY A 21 -26.62 32.11 -11.52
CA GLY A 21 -26.58 31.19 -12.65
C GLY A 21 -25.72 30.00 -12.22
N GLY A 22 -26.05 28.78 -12.67
CA GLY A 22 -25.33 27.54 -12.35
C GLY A 22 -26.06 26.74 -11.26
N GLY A 23 -26.87 25.73 -11.59
CA GLY A 23 -26.47 24.66 -12.49
C GLY A 23 -25.31 23.87 -11.90
N GLY A 24 -25.26 23.68 -10.57
CA GLY A 24 -24.45 22.62 -9.94
C GLY A 24 -25.02 21.29 -10.40
N SER A 25 -24.62 20.90 -11.60
CA SER A 25 -25.06 19.69 -12.27
C SER A 25 -24.75 18.50 -11.36
N GLU A 26 -25.54 17.44 -11.53
CA GLU A 26 -25.21 16.11 -11.01
C GLU A 26 -23.77 15.70 -11.38
N GLN A 27 -23.13 16.35 -12.37
CA GLN A 27 -21.71 16.22 -12.70
C GLN A 27 -20.73 16.85 -11.70
N GLU A 28 -21.11 17.90 -10.95
CA GLU A 28 -20.26 18.51 -9.92
C GLU A 28 -20.31 17.71 -8.61
N GLN A 29 -21.48 17.14 -8.30
CA GLN A 29 -21.62 16.12 -7.25
C GLN A 29 -21.01 14.79 -7.69
N ALA A 30 -21.13 14.38 -8.95
CA ALA A 30 -20.46 13.18 -9.47
C ALA A 30 -18.94 13.36 -9.51
N LYS A 31 -18.40 14.54 -9.86
CA LYS A 31 -16.96 14.82 -9.75
C LYS A 31 -16.47 14.84 -8.30
N ALA A 32 -17.28 15.36 -7.37
CA ALA A 32 -16.95 15.34 -5.96
C ALA A 32 -17.08 13.93 -5.35
N GLN A 33 -18.03 13.12 -5.83
CA GLN A 33 -18.22 11.71 -5.44
C GLN A 33 -17.14 10.79 -6.05
N GLU A 34 -16.74 11.03 -7.29
CA GLU A 34 -15.62 10.36 -7.99
C GLU A 34 -14.26 10.73 -7.35
N GLN A 35 -14.18 11.82 -6.58
CA GLN A 35 -13.02 12.16 -5.76
C GLN A 35 -13.01 11.50 -4.36
N THR A 36 -14.11 10.89 -3.92
CA THR A 36 -14.19 10.19 -2.62
C THR A 36 -13.89 8.70 -2.70
N GLU A 37 -14.06 8.08 -3.87
CA GLU A 37 -13.66 6.69 -4.07
C GLU A 37 -12.20 6.65 -4.54
N ALA A 38 -11.38 5.84 -3.88
CA ALA A 38 -9.97 5.68 -4.24
C ALA A 38 -9.87 5.29 -5.72
N ARG A 39 -8.95 5.88 -6.50
CA ARG A 39 -8.81 5.53 -7.92
C ARG A 39 -8.28 4.10 -8.09
N PRO A 40 -8.67 3.33 -9.11
CA PRO A 40 -8.02 2.06 -9.35
C PRO A 40 -6.52 2.28 -9.62
N LEU A 41 -5.68 1.41 -9.08
CA LEU A 41 -4.27 1.42 -9.41
C LEU A 41 -4.10 1.06 -10.90
N PRO A 42 -3.34 1.83 -11.69
CA PRO A 42 -3.13 1.51 -13.09
C PRO A 42 -2.43 0.17 -13.29
N GLU A 43 -2.89 -0.60 -14.27
CA GLU A 43 -2.25 -1.86 -14.69
C GLU A 43 -0.92 -1.59 -15.42
N ASP A 44 -0.93 -0.64 -16.36
CA ASP A 44 0.26 -0.27 -17.10
C ASP A 44 1.29 0.49 -16.24
N PRO A 45 2.59 0.23 -16.41
CA PRO A 45 3.66 0.98 -15.77
C PRO A 45 3.58 2.47 -16.12
N LYS A 46 3.31 3.32 -15.13
CA LYS A 46 3.28 4.78 -15.30
C LYS A 46 3.45 5.53 -13.99
N ALA A 47 3.79 6.80 -14.12
CA ALA A 47 3.80 7.75 -13.01
C ALA A 47 2.40 7.87 -12.39
N LEU A 48 2.35 7.90 -11.06
CA LEU A 48 1.14 8.12 -10.28
C LEU A 48 1.04 9.58 -9.88
N ASP A 49 -0.13 10.16 -10.13
CA ASP A 49 -0.48 11.47 -9.56
C ASP A 49 -0.68 11.33 -8.05
N PRO A 50 -0.30 12.33 -7.24
CA PRO A 50 -0.61 12.32 -5.82
C PRO A 50 -2.10 12.08 -5.57
N GLY A 51 -2.42 11.25 -4.59
CA GLY A 51 -3.81 10.92 -4.25
C GLY A 51 -3.99 9.49 -3.79
N GLU A 52 -5.25 9.11 -3.63
CA GLU A 52 -5.66 7.82 -3.12
C GLU A 52 -5.93 6.83 -4.24
N TYR A 53 -5.49 5.60 -4.03
CA TYR A 53 -5.61 4.48 -4.96
C TYR A 53 -6.07 3.23 -4.23
N HIS A 54 -6.76 2.32 -4.90
CA HIS A 54 -7.05 0.97 -4.42
C HIS A 54 -6.45 -0.09 -5.35
N SER A 55 -6.12 -1.26 -4.78
CA SER A 55 -5.72 -2.42 -5.57
C SER A 55 -6.94 -3.12 -6.17
N THR A 56 -6.88 -3.46 -7.46
CA THR A 56 -7.96 -4.13 -8.19
C THR A 56 -7.75 -5.64 -8.25
N GLU A 57 -6.52 -6.08 -8.49
CA GLU A 57 -6.16 -7.50 -8.57
C GLU A 57 -5.64 -8.07 -7.25
N PHE A 58 -4.81 -7.33 -6.51
CA PHE A 58 -4.23 -7.81 -5.25
C PHE A 58 -5.32 -8.09 -4.21
N GLN A 59 -5.24 -9.28 -3.60
CA GLN A 59 -6.17 -9.74 -2.59
C GLN A 59 -5.49 -9.96 -1.23
N PRO A 60 -6.13 -9.52 -0.12
CA PRO A 60 -7.35 -8.73 -0.09
C PRO A 60 -7.10 -7.31 -0.62
N SER A 61 -8.08 -6.75 -1.34
CA SER A 61 -7.99 -5.38 -1.83
C SER A 61 -7.80 -4.38 -0.69
N PHE A 62 -6.98 -3.35 -0.91
CA PHE A 62 -6.79 -2.26 0.03
C PHE A 62 -6.58 -0.93 -0.68
N SER A 63 -6.83 0.16 0.05
CA SER A 63 -6.56 1.52 -0.40
C SER A 63 -5.31 2.10 0.25
N PHE A 64 -4.59 2.94 -0.49
CA PHE A 64 -3.40 3.65 -0.03
C PHE A 64 -3.27 5.01 -0.73
N ARG A 65 -2.56 5.94 -0.08
CA ARG A 65 -2.29 7.28 -0.63
C ARG A 65 -0.82 7.43 -0.98
N VAL A 66 -0.54 7.95 -2.17
CA VAL A 66 0.82 8.27 -2.63
C VAL A 66 1.02 9.77 -2.77
N GLY A 67 2.26 10.20 -2.56
CA GLY A 67 2.73 11.56 -2.85
C GLY A 67 3.30 11.66 -4.27
N LYS A 68 4.08 12.72 -4.53
CA LYS A 68 4.79 12.87 -5.81
C LYS A 68 5.92 11.84 -5.95
N GLY A 69 6.20 11.45 -7.19
CA GLY A 69 7.36 10.62 -7.56
C GLY A 69 7.15 9.11 -7.43
N TRP A 70 5.93 8.66 -7.14
CA TRP A 70 5.56 7.25 -7.16
C TRP A 70 5.14 6.81 -8.56
N ARG A 71 5.33 5.52 -8.86
CA ARG A 71 4.89 4.87 -10.10
C ARG A 71 4.56 3.40 -9.87
N THR A 72 3.76 2.83 -10.76
CA THR A 72 3.58 1.37 -10.84
C THR A 72 4.88 0.73 -11.36
N SER A 73 5.17 -0.48 -10.92
CA SER A 73 6.40 -1.19 -11.28
C SER A 73 6.19 -2.03 -12.53
N SER A 74 7.09 -1.91 -13.51
CA SER A 74 7.11 -2.79 -14.70
C SER A 74 7.58 -4.21 -14.38
N TYR A 75 8.44 -4.38 -13.37
CA TYR A 75 8.97 -5.68 -12.96
C TYR A 75 8.13 -6.39 -11.91
N PHE A 76 7.31 -5.64 -11.17
CA PHE A 76 6.39 -6.16 -10.16
C PHE A 76 4.98 -5.65 -10.45
N PRO A 77 4.32 -6.19 -11.50
CA PRO A 77 2.93 -5.87 -11.77
C PRO A 77 2.06 -6.27 -10.57
N GLN A 78 0.88 -5.66 -10.48
CA GLN A 78 -0.11 -6.13 -9.53
C GLN A 78 -0.57 -7.53 -9.95
N LEU A 79 -0.62 -8.45 -8.99
CA LEU A 79 -1.24 -9.76 -9.11
C LEU A 79 -2.02 -10.02 -7.82
N SER A 80 -2.75 -11.14 -7.77
CA SER A 80 -3.58 -11.51 -6.62
C SER A 80 -2.80 -11.62 -5.30
N ASP A 81 -1.51 -11.93 -5.34
CA ASP A 81 -0.67 -12.19 -4.18
C ASP A 81 0.54 -11.25 -4.03
N ARG A 82 0.73 -10.31 -4.96
CA ARG A 82 1.78 -9.29 -4.86
C ARG A 82 1.41 -7.96 -5.50
N LEU A 83 1.95 -6.89 -4.94
CA LEU A 83 1.84 -5.54 -5.51
C LEU A 83 3.11 -4.74 -5.19
N GLY A 84 3.80 -4.27 -6.23
CA GLY A 84 4.96 -3.39 -6.11
C GLY A 84 4.66 -1.96 -6.55
N ILE A 85 5.17 -0.98 -5.80
CA ILE A 85 5.24 0.42 -6.25
C ILE A 85 6.67 0.95 -6.08
N THR A 86 7.08 1.79 -7.02
CA THR A 86 8.45 2.30 -7.12
C THR A 86 8.46 3.80 -6.87
N ARG A 87 9.48 4.27 -6.15
CA ARG A 87 9.86 5.67 -6.06
C ARG A 87 11.23 5.81 -6.73
N GLY A 88 11.26 6.42 -7.89
CA GLY A 88 12.46 6.43 -8.73
C GLY A 88 12.12 6.57 -10.20
N GLU A 89 12.98 6.06 -11.07
CA GLU A 89 12.79 6.02 -12.52
C GLU A 89 12.11 4.73 -12.99
N GLU A 90 11.76 4.67 -14.28
CA GLU A 90 11.25 3.44 -14.87
C GLU A 90 12.40 2.44 -14.95
N GLY A 91 12.15 1.20 -14.55
CA GLY A 91 13.19 0.18 -14.45
C GLY A 91 13.84 0.08 -13.06
N ASP A 92 13.50 0.95 -12.11
CA ASP A 92 13.96 0.77 -10.73
C ASP A 92 13.21 -0.38 -10.04
N ALA A 93 13.93 -1.12 -9.19
CA ALA A 93 13.34 -2.13 -8.32
C ALA A 93 12.24 -1.51 -7.43
N PRO A 94 11.20 -2.27 -7.07
CA PRO A 94 10.11 -1.73 -6.26
C PRO A 94 10.63 -1.25 -4.90
N THR A 95 10.25 -0.03 -4.55
CA THR A 95 10.60 0.57 -3.25
C THR A 95 9.74 0.00 -2.13
N LEU A 96 8.49 -0.32 -2.43
CA LEU A 96 7.56 -0.95 -1.51
C LEU A 96 6.87 -2.12 -2.20
N VAL A 97 6.81 -3.25 -1.51
CA VAL A 97 6.12 -4.44 -2.00
C VAL A 97 5.18 -5.00 -0.94
N PHE A 98 3.94 -5.26 -1.34
CA PHE A 98 2.95 -5.98 -0.57
C PHE A 98 2.88 -7.43 -1.06
N ARG A 99 2.74 -8.37 -0.13
CA ARG A 99 2.70 -9.81 -0.41
C ARG A 99 1.60 -10.48 0.38
N ASN A 100 0.90 -11.40 -0.25
CA ASN A 100 -0.02 -12.33 0.38
C ASN A 100 0.45 -13.76 0.08
N LEU A 101 1.46 -14.22 0.83
CA LEU A 101 2.17 -15.47 0.54
C LEU A 101 1.26 -16.68 0.75
N GLN A 102 1.10 -17.48 -0.32
CA GLN A 102 0.34 -18.74 -0.29
C GLN A 102 1.24 -19.97 -0.24
N GLU A 103 2.46 -19.87 -0.76
CA GLU A 103 3.40 -20.96 -0.88
C GLU A 103 4.80 -20.54 -0.43
N VAL A 104 5.50 -21.42 0.29
CA VAL A 104 6.87 -21.25 0.78
C VAL A 104 7.75 -22.40 0.33
N PHE A 105 9.05 -22.17 0.21
CA PHE A 105 10.02 -23.23 -0.04
C PHE A 105 10.52 -23.80 1.29
N GLU A 106 10.39 -25.10 1.48
CA GLU A 106 10.97 -25.77 2.63
C GLU A 106 12.44 -26.13 2.35
N TYR A 107 13.33 -25.69 3.24
CA TYR A 107 14.73 -26.07 3.22
C TYR A 107 14.96 -27.13 4.29
N ALA A 108 14.67 -28.39 3.93
CA ALA A 108 15.20 -29.52 4.67
C ALA A 108 16.71 -29.63 4.40
N LYS A 109 17.48 -30.14 5.37
CA LYS A 109 18.94 -30.32 5.27
C LYS A 109 19.40 -31.29 4.14
N ASN A 110 18.48 -31.82 3.33
CA ASN A 110 18.70 -32.86 2.33
C ASN A 110 18.63 -32.35 0.88
N ASP A 111 18.87 -31.05 0.66
CA ASP A 111 19.01 -30.39 -0.65
C ASP A 111 17.79 -30.48 -1.59
N THR A 112 16.65 -30.98 -1.12
CA THR A 112 15.40 -31.02 -1.91
C THR A 112 14.56 -29.80 -1.58
N LEU A 113 14.28 -28.97 -2.59
CA LEU A 113 13.38 -27.82 -2.46
C LEU A 113 11.95 -28.29 -2.70
N GLU A 114 11.19 -28.42 -1.61
CA GLU A 114 9.77 -28.69 -1.67
C GLU A 114 8.98 -27.39 -1.52
N VAL A 115 7.86 -27.29 -2.21
CA VAL A 115 6.95 -26.15 -2.08
C VAL A 115 5.76 -26.58 -1.26
N GLU A 116 5.58 -25.88 -0.15
CA GLU A 116 4.51 -26.13 0.80
C GLU A 116 3.58 -24.92 0.89
N LYS A 117 2.40 -25.14 1.45
CA LYS A 117 1.50 -24.05 1.80
C LYS A 117 2.18 -23.16 2.84
N ALA A 118 2.07 -21.85 2.66
CA ALA A 118 2.57 -20.87 3.62
C ALA A 118 1.95 -21.11 5.01
N PRO A 119 2.77 -21.23 6.07
CA PRO A 119 2.26 -21.38 7.42
C PRO A 119 1.54 -20.11 7.88
N GLU A 120 0.57 -20.26 8.78
CA GLU A 120 -0.14 -19.10 9.36
C GLU A 120 0.83 -18.17 10.12
N ASP A 121 1.80 -18.74 10.85
CA ASP A 121 2.87 -17.98 11.52
C ASP A 121 4.08 -17.80 10.61
N MET A 122 3.94 -16.91 9.62
CA MET A 122 5.05 -16.53 8.73
C MET A 122 6.25 -15.92 9.47
N VAL A 123 6.03 -15.27 10.62
CA VAL A 123 7.10 -14.68 11.42
C VAL A 123 7.91 -15.80 12.08
N GLY A 124 7.27 -16.76 12.72
CA GLY A 124 7.90 -17.94 13.28
C GLY A 124 8.68 -18.73 12.24
N TRP A 125 8.07 -18.94 11.07
CA TRP A 125 8.70 -19.62 9.94
C TRP A 125 9.99 -18.93 9.48
N LEU A 126 9.96 -17.61 9.24
CA LEU A 126 11.16 -16.84 8.86
C LEU A 126 12.27 -16.90 9.93
N ARG A 127 11.90 -16.90 11.21
CA ARG A 127 12.86 -16.95 12.33
C ARG A 127 13.48 -18.32 12.55
N GLN A 128 12.79 -19.37 12.17
CA GLN A 128 13.26 -20.75 12.28
C GLN A 128 13.94 -21.23 10.99
N HIS A 129 13.86 -20.44 9.91
CA HIS A 129 14.44 -20.77 8.63
C HIS A 129 15.96 -21.00 8.77
N PRO A 130 16.49 -22.17 8.33
CA PRO A 130 17.88 -22.58 8.61
C PRO A 130 18.94 -21.65 8.01
N TYR A 131 18.56 -20.88 7.00
CA TYR A 131 19.45 -19.98 6.26
C TYR A 131 19.13 -18.49 6.44
N LEU A 132 18.28 -18.13 7.40
CA LEU A 132 18.01 -16.73 7.74
C LEU A 132 18.46 -16.41 9.16
N GLU A 133 19.23 -15.34 9.28
CA GLU A 133 19.47 -14.70 10.56
C GLU A 133 18.47 -13.55 10.71
N THR A 134 17.69 -13.58 11.79
CA THR A 134 16.62 -12.60 12.02
C THR A 134 16.90 -11.76 13.26
N GLU A 135 16.63 -10.46 13.16
CA GLU A 135 16.61 -9.60 14.35
C GLU A 135 15.43 -9.94 15.27
N LYS A 136 15.49 -9.43 16.50
CA LYS A 136 14.38 -9.56 17.43
C LYS A 136 13.13 -8.86 16.86
N PRO A 137 11.99 -9.55 16.72
CA PRO A 137 10.76 -8.92 16.25
C PRO A 137 10.28 -7.80 17.17
N GLY A 138 9.87 -6.69 16.55
CA GLY A 138 9.21 -5.57 17.20
C GLY A 138 7.80 -5.34 16.67
N SER A 139 6.95 -4.69 17.46
CA SER A 139 5.63 -4.26 16.99
C SER A 139 5.76 -3.14 15.96
N ALA A 140 4.95 -3.20 14.91
CA ALA A 140 4.82 -2.14 13.92
C ALA A 140 3.36 -1.84 13.61
N THR A 141 3.12 -0.72 12.94
CA THR A 141 1.82 -0.39 12.37
C THR A 141 2.03 0.15 10.97
N VAL A 142 1.37 -0.46 9.99
CA VAL A 142 1.44 -0.07 8.57
C VAL A 142 0.02 0.16 8.08
N GLY A 143 -0.26 1.37 7.61
CA GLY A 143 -1.61 1.73 7.15
C GLY A 143 -2.69 1.56 8.22
N GLY A 144 -2.36 1.83 9.50
CA GLY A 144 -3.28 1.64 10.64
C GLY A 144 -3.44 0.18 11.09
N VAL A 145 -2.84 -0.78 10.38
CA VAL A 145 -2.89 -2.20 10.74
C VAL A 145 -1.68 -2.57 11.59
N LYS A 146 -1.92 -3.18 12.75
CA LYS A 146 -0.87 -3.70 13.62
C LYS A 146 -0.18 -4.89 12.96
N GLY A 147 1.11 -5.02 13.22
CA GLY A 147 1.91 -6.11 12.71
C GLY A 147 3.25 -6.22 13.41
N VAL A 148 4.13 -7.02 12.83
CA VAL A 148 5.46 -7.32 13.34
C VAL A 148 6.50 -6.87 12.33
N ARG A 149 7.54 -6.17 12.78
CA ARG A 149 8.69 -5.77 11.97
C ARG A 149 9.96 -6.40 12.50
N PHE A 150 10.78 -6.86 11.57
CA PHE A 150 12.16 -7.26 11.82
C PHE A 150 12.93 -7.20 10.51
N ASP A 151 14.24 -7.07 10.66
CA ASP A 151 15.19 -7.20 9.56
C ASP A 151 15.78 -8.61 9.58
N TYR A 152 16.19 -9.11 8.41
CA TYR A 152 16.85 -10.40 8.29
C TYR A 152 17.99 -10.33 7.27
N THR A 153 18.93 -11.25 7.40
CA THR A 153 20.04 -11.46 6.47
C THR A 153 20.14 -12.94 6.09
N VAL A 154 20.67 -13.22 4.90
CA VAL A 154 20.97 -14.60 4.50
C VAL A 154 22.23 -15.05 5.19
N SER A 155 22.19 -16.22 5.84
CA SER A 155 23.37 -16.80 6.50
C SER A 155 24.45 -17.16 5.46
N GLY A 156 25.72 -17.01 5.85
CA GLY A 156 26.86 -17.47 5.03
C GLY A 156 26.90 -18.98 4.82
N ASP A 157 26.16 -19.74 5.62
CA ASP A 157 26.01 -21.20 5.48
C ASP A 157 24.89 -21.60 4.48
N ALA A 158 24.29 -20.63 3.79
CA ALA A 158 23.31 -20.93 2.77
C ALA A 158 23.92 -21.79 1.65
N PRO A 159 23.21 -22.83 1.17
CA PRO A 159 23.75 -23.79 0.20
C PRO A 159 23.96 -23.18 -1.19
N TYR A 160 23.39 -22.00 -1.43
CA TYR A 160 23.39 -21.31 -2.71
C TYR A 160 23.57 -19.81 -2.49
N ASP A 161 24.11 -19.12 -3.51
CA ASP A 161 24.21 -17.65 -3.54
C ASP A 161 22.84 -16.97 -3.42
N LYS A 162 21.75 -17.70 -3.71
CA LYS A 162 20.36 -17.27 -3.57
C LYS A 162 19.51 -18.42 -3.04
N ILE A 163 18.78 -18.17 -1.97
CA ILE A 163 17.70 -19.04 -1.51
C ILE A 163 16.36 -18.47 -1.99
N ASN A 164 15.42 -19.31 -2.38
CA ASN A 164 14.06 -18.92 -2.69
C ASN A 164 13.24 -19.06 -1.41
N LEU A 165 12.52 -18.04 -0.96
CA LEU A 165 11.73 -18.15 0.26
C LEU A 165 10.28 -18.55 -0.01
N PHE A 166 9.71 -18.07 -1.12
CA PHE A 166 8.31 -18.25 -1.44
C PHE A 166 8.07 -18.23 -2.94
N ARG A 167 6.93 -18.78 -3.36
CA ARG A 167 6.47 -18.80 -4.75
C ARG A 167 5.21 -17.94 -4.88
N TYR A 168 5.11 -17.17 -5.96
CA TYR A 168 3.92 -16.41 -6.29
C TYR A 168 2.97 -17.19 -7.19
N THR A 169 1.74 -16.70 -7.31
CA THR A 169 0.67 -17.30 -8.14
C THR A 169 1.00 -17.35 -9.63
N ASP A 170 1.89 -16.51 -10.14
CA ASP A 170 2.39 -16.56 -11.52
C ASP A 170 3.57 -17.52 -11.72
N GLY A 171 3.94 -18.29 -10.69
CA GLY A 171 5.05 -19.24 -10.71
C GLY A 171 6.43 -18.61 -10.49
N THR A 172 6.53 -17.28 -10.41
CA THR A 172 7.80 -16.63 -10.09
C THR A 172 8.17 -16.83 -8.62
N GLU A 173 9.45 -16.67 -8.28
CA GLU A 173 9.98 -17.00 -6.96
C GLU A 173 10.51 -15.74 -6.27
N GLY A 174 10.26 -15.62 -4.97
CA GLY A 174 10.75 -14.55 -4.13
C GLY A 174 12.07 -14.94 -3.46
N VAL A 175 13.13 -14.20 -3.76
CA VAL A 175 14.43 -14.32 -3.09
C VAL A 175 14.57 -13.27 -1.98
N PRO A 176 15.36 -13.53 -0.92
CA PRO A 176 15.77 -12.49 0.01
C PRO A 176 16.66 -11.47 -0.73
N GLY A 177 16.66 -10.22 -0.27
CA GLY A 177 17.57 -9.21 -0.82
C GLY A 177 19.03 -9.66 -0.69
N THR A 178 19.78 -9.64 -1.79
CA THR A 178 21.13 -10.24 -1.89
C THR A 178 22.27 -9.25 -1.68
N ASP A 179 21.98 -7.96 -1.48
CA ASP A 179 22.96 -7.02 -0.95
C ASP A 179 22.95 -7.14 0.58
N ARG A 180 24.01 -6.72 1.27
CA ARG A 180 24.03 -6.43 2.73
C ARG A 180 22.96 -5.42 3.18
N SER A 181 21.99 -5.13 2.33
CA SER A 181 20.71 -4.50 2.57
C SER A 181 19.88 -5.32 3.56
N THR A 182 19.65 -4.72 4.73
CA THR A 182 18.57 -5.07 5.64
C THR A 182 17.25 -5.21 4.88
N GLY A 183 16.76 -6.45 4.73
CA GLY A 183 15.39 -6.70 4.27
C GLY A 183 14.43 -6.33 5.39
N ARG A 184 13.82 -5.15 5.34
CA ARG A 184 12.81 -4.76 6.33
C ARG A 184 11.46 -5.33 5.94
N SER A 185 11.02 -6.35 6.68
CA SER A 185 9.70 -6.94 6.47
C SER A 185 8.72 -6.46 7.53
N SER A 186 7.43 -6.39 7.17
CA SER A 186 6.35 -6.12 8.12
C SER A 186 5.18 -7.06 7.84
N TRP A 187 4.83 -7.88 8.83
CA TRP A 187 3.84 -8.95 8.71
C TRP A 187 2.60 -8.63 9.54
N ARG A 188 1.42 -8.95 9.01
CA ARG A 188 0.17 -8.94 9.79
C ARG A 188 0.08 -10.24 10.58
N THR A 189 -0.45 -10.14 11.80
CA THR A 189 -0.77 -11.27 12.69
C THR A 189 -2.27 -11.39 12.84
#